data_AF-A0A379YHU0-F1
#
_entry.id   AF-A0A379YHU0-F1
#
_cell.length_a   1.000
_cell.length_b   1.000
_cell.length_c   1.000
_cell.angle_alpha   90.00
_cell.angle_beta   90.00
_cell.angle_gamma   90.00
#
_symmetry.space_group_name_H-M   'P 1'
#
loop_
_entity.id
_entity.type
_entity.pdbx_description
1 polymer ?
#
loop_
_entity_poly.entity_id
_entity_poly.type
_entity_poly.pdbx_seq_one_letter_code
_entity_poly.pdbx_strand_id
1 'polypeptide(L)'
;MTVANDQKTTIINNQITLIAEGDQETNLIKGNQEITIYEGSQTIKAKKTISVGSDEKIEFICGSGKLSMNSDGTITITGNLITIKGKEVDIN
;
A
#
# COMPACT_ATOMS: atom_id res chain seq x y z
N MET A 1 22.81 3.48 -14.88
CA MET A 1 23.26 4.70 -14.18
C MET A 1 23.45 4.35 -12.72
N THR A 2 24.52 4.82 -12.08
CA THR A 2 24.78 4.59 -10.65
C THR A 2 24.90 5.94 -9.96
N VAL A 3 24.21 6.12 -8.83
CA VAL A 3 24.34 7.30 -7.96
C VAL A 3 24.94 6.81 -6.64
N ALA A 4 26.08 7.40 -6.23
CA ALA A 4 26.83 6.96 -5.06
C ALA A 4 26.38 7.62 -3.74
N ASN A 5 25.54 8.65 -3.81
CA ASN A 5 24.98 9.38 -2.67
C ASN A 5 23.52 9.76 -3.00
N ASP A 6 23.15 11.02 -2.82
CA ASP A 6 21.76 11.46 -2.97
C ASP A 6 21.38 11.76 -4.43
N GLN A 7 20.18 11.33 -4.81
CA GLN A 7 19.52 11.77 -6.04
C GLN A 7 18.21 12.48 -5.68
N LYS A 8 18.02 13.69 -6.20
CA LYS A 8 16.76 14.42 -6.10
C LYS A 8 16.21 14.71 -7.49
N THR A 9 14.94 14.35 -7.70
CA THR A 9 14.21 14.68 -8.93
C THR A 9 13.01 15.55 -8.56
N THR A 10 12.82 16.67 -9.26
CA THR A 10 11.65 17.55 -9.10
C THR A 10 10.86 17.58 -10.41
N ILE A 11 9.57 17.26 -10.34
CA ILE A 11 8.63 17.37 -11.46
C ILE A 11 7.59 18.42 -11.08
N ILE A 12 7.43 19.46 -11.91
CA ILE A 12 6.52 20.59 -11.62
C ILE A 12 5.09 20.29 -12.08
N ASN A 13 4.95 19.56 -13.18
CA ASN A 13 3.66 19.19 -13.75
C ASN A 13 3.47 17.67 -13.63
N ASN A 14 3.47 16.95 -14.75
CA ASN A 14 3.13 15.54 -14.81
C ASN A 14 4.36 14.67 -15.07
N GLN A 15 4.41 13.53 -14.41
CA GLN A 15 5.29 12.41 -14.76
C GLN A 15 4.42 11.22 -15.18
N ILE A 16 4.68 10.67 -16.37
CA ILE A 16 4.01 9.48 -16.88
C ILE A 16 5.08 8.44 -17.19
N THR A 17 4.95 7.24 -16.61
CA THR A 17 5.80 6.09 -16.92
C THR A 17 4.92 5.01 -17.54
N LEU A 18 5.29 4.54 -18.72
CA LEU A 18 4.59 3.47 -19.44
C LEU A 18 5.57 2.34 -19.78
N ILE A 19 5.29 1.15 -19.27
CA ILE A 19 5.93 -0.09 -19.67
C ILE A 19 4.91 -0.86 -20.52
N ALA A 20 5.08 -0.84 -21.84
CA ALA A 20 4.11 -1.45 -22.76
C ALA A 20 4.22 -2.98 -22.79
N GLU A 21 5.44 -3.50 -22.62
CA GLU A 21 5.76 -4.93 -22.62
C GLU A 21 6.87 -5.20 -21.58
N GLY A 22 6.90 -6.41 -21.01
CA GLY A 22 7.85 -6.80 -19.96
C GLY A 22 7.43 -6.38 -18.55
N ASP A 23 8.39 -6.43 -17.63
CA ASP A 23 8.17 -6.24 -16.19
C ASP A 23 8.86 -4.97 -15.68
N GLN A 24 8.27 -4.35 -14.65
CA GLN A 24 8.90 -3.30 -13.86
C GLN A 24 9.13 -3.81 -12.44
N GLU A 25 10.39 -3.88 -12.03
CA GLU A 25 10.79 -4.32 -10.69
C GLU A 25 11.50 -3.19 -9.94
N THR A 26 11.15 -3.01 -8.67
CA THR A 26 11.78 -2.05 -7.76
C THR A 26 12.16 -2.78 -6.47
N ASN A 27 13.43 -2.74 -6.12
CA ASN A 27 13.95 -3.36 -4.89
C ASN A 27 14.65 -2.32 -4.01
N LEU A 28 14.21 -2.21 -2.76
CA LEU A 28 14.90 -1.45 -1.71
C LEU A 28 15.54 -2.45 -0.73
N ILE A 29 16.87 -2.57 -0.78
CA ILE A 29 17.60 -3.56 0.02
C ILE A 29 17.77 -3.11 1.48
N LYS A 30 17.89 -1.81 1.71
CA LYS A 30 18.07 -1.22 3.05
C LYS A 30 17.50 0.20 3.08
N GLY A 31 16.87 0.56 4.18
CA GLY A 31 16.28 1.88 4.40
C GLY A 31 14.75 1.81 4.41
N ASN A 32 14.12 2.97 4.24
CA ASN A 32 12.66 3.12 4.29
C ASN A 32 12.14 3.63 2.94
N GLN A 33 10.93 3.20 2.58
CA GLN A 33 10.17 3.78 1.47
C GLN A 33 8.95 4.49 2.05
N GLU A 34 8.77 5.76 1.69
CA GLU A 34 7.63 6.58 2.09
C GLU A 34 6.96 7.19 0.86
N ILE A 35 5.63 7.21 0.85
CA ILE A 35 4.83 7.89 -0.17
C ILE A 35 3.88 8.83 0.57
N THR A 36 4.01 10.13 0.29
CA THR A 36 3.16 11.17 0.87
C THR A 36 2.44 11.91 -0.25
N ILE A 37 1.11 11.93 -0.19
CA ILE A 37 0.24 12.65 -1.11
C ILE A 37 -0.49 13.71 -0.30
N TYR A 38 -0.08 14.96 -0.45
CA TYR A 38 -0.70 16.08 0.26
C TYR A 38 -2.10 16.40 -0.26
N GLU A 39 -2.30 16.28 -1.59
CA GLU A 39 -3.56 16.53 -2.26
C GLU A 39 -3.79 15.49 -3.36
N GLY A 40 -5.05 15.09 -3.55
CA GLY A 40 -5.43 14.13 -4.59
C GLY A 40 -5.68 12.71 -4.07
N SER A 41 -5.32 11.71 -4.87
CA SER A 41 -5.63 10.30 -4.57
C SER A 41 -4.55 9.35 -5.07
N GLN A 42 -4.42 8.21 -4.40
CA GLN A 42 -3.67 7.05 -4.88
C GLN A 42 -4.65 5.97 -5.35
N THR A 43 -4.38 5.36 -6.51
CA THR A 43 -5.18 4.25 -7.04
C THR A 43 -4.24 3.12 -7.45
N ILE A 44 -4.47 1.91 -6.91
CA ILE A 44 -3.73 0.69 -7.26
C ILE A 44 -4.71 -0.28 -7.93
N LYS A 45 -4.40 -0.71 -9.14
CA LYS A 45 -5.22 -1.66 -9.92
C LYS A 45 -4.34 -2.76 -10.47
N ALA A 46 -4.70 -4.02 -10.19
CA ALA A 46 -4.09 -5.19 -10.81
C ALA A 46 -5.19 -6.09 -11.38
N LYS A 47 -4.96 -6.68 -12.56
CA LYS A 47 -5.88 -7.68 -13.12
C LYS A 47 -5.81 -9.03 -12.40
N LYS A 48 -4.68 -9.29 -11.75
CA LYS A 48 -4.41 -10.53 -11.02
C LYS A 48 -4.35 -10.21 -9.53
N THR A 49 -3.17 -10.16 -8.94
CA THR A 49 -2.99 -10.10 -7.49
C THR A 49 -2.34 -8.79 -7.06
N ILE A 50 -2.78 -8.28 -5.91
CA ILE A 50 -2.03 -7.31 -5.09
C ILE A 50 -1.69 -8.05 -3.80
N SER A 51 -0.40 -8.19 -3.51
CA SER A 51 0.09 -8.83 -2.29
C SER A 51 0.77 -7.77 -1.41
N VAL A 52 0.39 -7.73 -0.14
CA VAL A 52 1.02 -6.88 0.89
C VAL A 52 1.40 -7.80 2.04
N GLY A 53 2.67 -7.77 2.43
CA GLY A 53 3.23 -8.55 3.52
C GLY A 53 4.10 -7.66 4.40
N SER A 54 4.14 -7.96 5.68
CA SER A 54 4.98 -7.30 6.67
C SER A 54 5.27 -8.29 7.78
N ASP A 55 6.51 -8.29 8.28
CA ASP A 55 6.91 -9.18 9.38
C ASP A 55 6.39 -8.67 10.73
N GLU A 56 6.05 -7.38 10.83
CA GLU A 56 5.61 -6.76 12.08
C GLU A 56 4.11 -6.43 12.08
N LYS A 57 3.67 -5.63 11.10
CA LYS A 57 2.31 -5.08 11.08
C LYS A 57 1.89 -4.58 9.70
N ILE A 58 0.61 -4.78 9.37
CA ILE A 58 -0.08 -4.16 8.25
C ILE A 58 -1.24 -3.33 8.80
N GLU A 59 -1.41 -2.09 8.33
CA GLU A 59 -2.57 -1.27 8.71
C GLU A 59 -3.11 -0.38 7.58
N PHE A 60 -4.42 -0.21 7.60
CA PHE A 60 -5.18 0.71 6.77
C PHE A 60 -6.00 1.61 7.68
N ILE A 61 -5.79 2.92 7.61
CA ILE A 61 -6.41 3.91 8.51
C ILE A 61 -7.18 4.93 7.69
N CYS A 62 -8.40 5.24 8.11
CA CYS A 62 -9.23 6.30 7.53
C CYS A 62 -10.02 7.01 8.64
N GLY A 63 -9.56 8.19 9.05
CA GLY A 63 -10.11 8.87 10.22
C GLY A 63 -10.01 7.98 11.47
N SER A 64 -11.15 7.68 12.10
CA SER A 64 -11.24 6.75 13.24
C SER A 64 -11.40 5.27 12.83
N GLY A 65 -11.60 4.99 11.54
CA GLY A 65 -11.66 3.63 11.01
C GLY A 65 -10.26 3.02 10.87
N LYS A 66 -10.10 1.76 11.25
CA LYS A 66 -8.86 1.01 11.12
C LYS A 66 -9.10 -0.46 10.80
N LEU A 67 -8.31 -0.99 9.88
CA LEU A 67 -8.10 -2.41 9.65
C LEU A 67 -6.62 -2.69 9.86
N SER A 68 -6.26 -3.65 10.71
CA SER A 68 -4.85 -4.04 10.90
C SER A 68 -4.65 -5.52 11.17
N MET A 69 -3.46 -5.99 10.88
CA MET A 69 -2.94 -7.31 11.22
C MET A 69 -1.58 -7.15 11.90
N ASN A 70 -1.39 -7.84 13.02
CA ASN A 70 -0.11 -7.90 13.73
C ASN A 70 0.62 -9.23 13.43
N SER A 71 1.91 -9.28 13.74
CA SER A 71 2.77 -10.45 13.53
C SER A 71 2.33 -11.72 14.27
N ASP A 72 1.55 -11.59 15.35
CA ASP A 72 0.96 -12.70 16.09
C ASP A 72 -0.30 -13.29 15.41
N GLY A 73 -0.70 -12.74 14.27
CA GLY A 73 -1.89 -13.14 13.51
C GLY A 73 -3.19 -12.45 13.96
N THR A 74 -3.15 -11.60 14.99
CA THR A 74 -4.33 -10.85 15.42
C THR A 74 -4.78 -9.88 14.34
N ILE A 75 -6.05 -9.98 13.95
CA ILE A 75 -6.71 -9.04 13.03
C ILE A 75 -7.66 -8.15 13.83
N THR A 76 -7.53 -6.84 13.64
CA THR A 76 -8.38 -5.83 14.29
C THR A 76 -9.13 -5.01 13.25
N ILE A 77 -10.44 -4.89 13.42
CA ILE A 77 -11.31 -4.02 12.62
C ILE A 77 -12.04 -3.09 13.59
N THR A 78 -11.81 -1.78 13.49
CA THR A 78 -12.48 -0.77 14.31
C THR A 78 -13.08 0.33 13.45
N GLY A 79 -14.23 0.85 13.89
CA GLY A 79 -14.91 1.98 13.28
C GLY A 79 -16.21 2.27 14.03
N ASN A 80 -16.88 3.37 13.68
CA ASN A 80 -18.15 3.75 14.30
C ASN A 80 -19.26 2.70 14.08
N LEU A 81 -19.33 2.12 12.88
CA LEU A 81 -20.25 1.06 12.50
C LEU A 81 -19.51 0.08 11.58
N ILE A 82 -19.54 -1.21 11.91
CA ILE A 82 -19.01 -2.28 11.05
C ILE A 82 -20.20 -3.03 10.47
N THR A 83 -20.34 -3.03 9.14
CA THR A 83 -21.39 -3.75 8.44
C THR A 83 -20.76 -4.87 7.62
N ILE A 84 -21.10 -6.11 7.94
CA ILE A 84 -20.64 -7.31 7.22
C ILE A 84 -21.85 -7.87 6.48
N LYS A 85 -21.73 -7.99 5.16
CA LYS A 85 -22.76 -8.56 4.28
C LYS A 85 -22.08 -9.51 3.30
N GLY A 86 -22.60 -10.71 3.19
CA GLY A 86 -22.16 -11.71 2.26
C GLY A 86 -23.31 -12.65 1.92
N LYS A 87 -23.15 -13.44 0.86
CA LYS A 87 -24.05 -14.58 0.61
C LYS A 87 -24.05 -15.55 1.81
N GLU A 88 -22.90 -15.65 2.48
CA GLU A 88 -22.67 -16.44 3.68
C GLU A 88 -21.67 -15.67 4.56
N VAL A 89 -21.88 -15.71 5.87
CA VAL A 89 -20.98 -15.13 6.88
C VAL A 89 -20.84 -16.18 7.98
N ASP A 90 -19.62 -16.68 8.15
CA ASP A 90 -19.29 -17.65 9.20
C ASP A 90 -18.45 -16.94 10.28
N ILE A 91 -18.90 -17.06 11.53
CA ILE A 91 -18.24 -16.50 12.72
C ILE A 91 -18.26 -17.63 13.74
N ASN A 92 -17.11 -18.26 13.93
CA ASN A 92 -16.90 -19.37 14.85
C ASN A 92 -16.51 -18.89 16.26
#